data_AF-A0A3Q9BWV0-F1
#
_entry.id   AF-A0A3Q9BWV0-F1
#
_cell.length_a   1.000
_cell.length_b   1.000
_cell.length_c   1.000
_cell.angle_alpha   90.00
_cell.angle_beta   90.00
_cell.angle_gamma   90.00
#
_symmetry.space_group_name_H-M   'P 1'
#
loop_
_entity.id
_entity.type
_entity.pdbx_description
1 polymer ?
#
loop_
_entity_poly.entity_id
_entity_poly.type
_entity_poly.pdbx_seq_one_letter_code
_entity_poly.pdbx_strand_id
1 'polypeptide(L)'
;MTELVPGGNLPLPGGIVTVRVPGPFDLSALITDDDGKVRGDADFVFYNQPAAPGARLTGDTLTLDPARLRAGAARVTVVVSPADPGTPLGRLPAPVLDVTGPGGRLLARFAPPRPRQETVLLLAEVYRRGPGWKLRALGQGYADGLAGLARDFGVEVTEDTTPPPAPRATPSPSSDPGGFLALVNSARAAAGSPPVALDARLISAAHAHASAMAASGRLGVEAMDGVSVYQRLTATGFTYVTVGEHLVSGPRGPAEFVDYCLRTAQPRQTLHDPAFTHTGVAYAADHRSGDLYWTALWARPLTPAELTRTATEVVDRTNRERTRHGLPPLTVDPRLTTAAQAHSTDMIARAFYSHTSPDGSRPWDRAAAAGASRRSIGENIACGQRSPAEVVEGWMNSPGHRANILAPDFTHIGIGFAGGGPAGTYWTQLFGA
;
A
#
# COMPACT_ATOMS: atom_id res chain seq x y z
N MET A 1 -13.40 -0.91 34.99
CA MET A 1 -12.43 -0.59 33.94
C MET A 1 -11.05 -0.58 34.58
N THR A 2 -10.12 -1.33 34.02
CA THR A 2 -8.74 -1.46 34.52
C THR A 2 -7.83 -0.59 33.66
N GLU A 3 -7.08 0.31 34.26
CA GLU A 3 -6.03 1.05 33.57
C GLU A 3 -4.77 0.19 33.54
N LEU A 4 -4.31 -0.15 32.34
CA LEU A 4 -3.12 -0.98 32.15
C LEU A 4 -1.87 -0.11 32.04
N VAL A 5 -0.76 -0.65 32.53
CA VAL A 5 0.60 -0.13 32.31
C VAL A 5 1.35 -1.08 31.36
N PRO A 6 2.45 -0.65 30.72
CA PRO A 6 3.27 -1.56 29.90
C PRO A 6 3.62 -2.85 30.66
N GLY A 7 3.40 -4.00 30.02
CA GLY A 7 3.57 -5.35 30.61
C GLY A 7 2.38 -5.83 31.47
N GLY A 8 1.47 -4.93 31.84
CA GLY A 8 0.24 -5.25 32.56
C GLY A 8 -0.67 -6.19 31.76
N ASN A 9 -1.39 -7.08 32.44
CA ASN A 9 -2.27 -8.04 31.79
C ASN A 9 -3.58 -8.25 32.53
N LEU A 10 -4.63 -8.60 31.79
CA LEU A 10 -6.00 -8.76 32.27
C LEU A 10 -6.60 -10.03 31.66
N PRO A 11 -7.21 -10.96 32.44
CA PRO A 11 -8.03 -12.02 31.86
C PRO A 11 -9.23 -11.43 31.11
N LEU A 12 -9.47 -11.92 29.89
CA LEU A 12 -10.62 -11.52 29.10
C LEU A 12 -11.82 -12.42 29.42
N PRO A 13 -13.05 -11.88 29.45
CA PRO A 13 -14.24 -12.70 29.53
C PRO A 13 -14.38 -13.55 28.25
N GLY A 14 -15.11 -14.67 28.35
CA GLY A 14 -15.53 -15.38 27.14
C GLY A 14 -16.45 -14.53 26.27
N GLY A 15 -16.42 -14.78 24.96
CA GLY A 15 -17.22 -14.06 23.96
C GLY A 15 -16.45 -12.94 23.26
N ILE A 16 -17.19 -12.09 22.55
CA ILE A 16 -16.65 -11.04 21.69
C ILE A 16 -16.06 -9.91 22.52
N VAL A 17 -14.87 -9.47 22.16
CA VAL A 17 -14.22 -8.26 22.68
C VAL A 17 -13.97 -7.27 21.56
N THR A 18 -13.96 -5.99 21.88
CA THR A 18 -13.70 -4.92 20.91
C THR A 18 -12.55 -4.07 21.40
N VAL A 19 -11.59 -3.80 20.52
CA VAL A 19 -10.41 -2.99 20.77
C VAL A 19 -10.53 -1.75 19.88
N ARG A 20 -10.57 -0.57 20.48
CA ARG A 20 -10.70 0.70 19.76
C ARG A 20 -9.48 1.58 20.02
N VAL A 21 -8.95 2.19 18.96
CA VAL A 21 -7.82 3.12 19.04
C VAL A 21 -8.12 4.38 18.22
N PRO A 22 -8.78 5.39 18.82
CA PRO A 22 -9.16 6.60 18.10
C PRO A 22 -7.94 7.48 17.80
N GLY A 23 -7.99 8.20 16.68
CA GLY A 23 -6.98 9.19 16.30
C GLY A 23 -6.48 8.99 14.87
N PRO A 24 -5.39 9.69 14.48
CA PRO A 24 -4.80 9.61 13.16
C PRO A 24 -3.92 8.37 12.99
N PHE A 25 -4.46 7.20 13.32
CA PHE A 25 -3.75 5.92 13.28
C PHE A 25 -4.47 4.92 12.39
N ASP A 26 -3.70 4.10 11.69
CA ASP A 26 -4.18 2.86 11.11
C ASP A 26 -4.00 1.73 12.11
N LEU A 27 -5.10 1.02 12.37
CA LEU A 27 -5.13 -0.14 13.24
C LEU A 27 -4.98 -1.42 12.40
N SER A 28 -4.12 -2.31 12.83
CA SER A 28 -3.98 -3.65 12.25
C SER A 28 -3.80 -4.71 13.35
N ALA A 29 -4.01 -5.97 12.99
CA ALA A 29 -3.89 -7.10 13.90
C ALA A 29 -3.26 -8.31 13.23
N LEU A 30 -2.34 -8.98 13.93
CA LEU A 30 -1.66 -10.18 13.47
C LEU A 30 -2.09 -11.38 14.30
N ILE A 31 -2.63 -12.42 13.67
CA ILE A 31 -3.06 -13.66 14.31
C ILE A 31 -1.94 -14.70 14.19
N THR A 32 -1.30 -15.04 15.29
CA THR A 32 -0.12 -15.93 15.27
C THR A 32 -0.37 -17.21 16.03
N ASP A 33 0.40 -18.23 15.69
CA ASP A 33 0.53 -19.47 16.47
C ASP A 33 1.45 -19.30 17.69
N ASP A 34 1.75 -20.42 18.35
CA ASP A 34 2.60 -20.48 19.54
C ASP A 34 4.07 -20.10 19.25
N ASP A 35 4.54 -20.28 18.00
CA ASP A 35 5.87 -19.89 17.54
C ASP A 35 5.95 -18.39 17.20
N GLY A 36 4.83 -17.66 17.33
CA GLY A 36 4.74 -16.23 17.05
C GLY A 36 4.71 -15.91 15.56
N LYS A 37 4.38 -16.89 14.71
CA LYS A 37 4.27 -16.70 13.27
C LYS A 37 2.82 -16.72 12.81
N VAL A 38 2.51 -15.93 11.80
CA VAL A 38 1.28 -16.09 11.03
C VAL A 38 1.39 -17.34 10.17
N ARG A 39 0.27 -17.98 9.88
CA ARG A 39 0.24 -19.15 9.00
C ARG A 39 0.26 -18.75 7.52
N GLY A 40 -0.11 -17.51 7.24
CA GLY A 40 -0.23 -16.89 5.94
C GLY A 40 -1.05 -15.60 6.04
N ASP A 41 -1.40 -15.05 4.90
CA ASP A 41 -1.83 -13.65 4.76
C ASP A 41 -3.21 -13.42 5.37
N ALA A 42 -4.06 -14.45 5.35
CA ALA A 42 -5.39 -14.52 5.96
C ALA A 42 -5.39 -14.26 7.48
N ASP A 43 -4.23 -14.33 8.13
CA ASP A 43 -4.05 -14.05 9.56
C ASP A 43 -3.69 -12.58 9.84
N PHE A 44 -3.50 -11.75 8.81
CA PHE A 44 -3.21 -10.34 8.96
C PHE A 44 -4.46 -9.49 8.68
N VAL A 45 -4.96 -8.80 9.70
CA VAL A 45 -6.13 -7.93 9.60
C VAL A 45 -5.67 -6.48 9.52
N PHE A 46 -6.00 -5.77 8.47
CA PHE A 46 -5.67 -4.35 8.28
C PHE A 46 -6.71 -3.71 7.38
N TYR A 47 -6.57 -2.42 7.02
CA TYR A 47 -7.61 -1.70 6.29
C TYR A 47 -8.02 -2.38 4.96
N ASN A 48 -7.06 -3.01 4.25
CA ASN A 48 -7.30 -3.69 2.97
C ASN A 48 -7.76 -5.15 3.13
N GLN A 49 -7.45 -5.78 4.27
CA GLN A 49 -7.99 -7.09 4.66
C GLN A 49 -8.68 -6.96 6.02
N PRO A 50 -9.90 -6.38 6.08
CA PRO A 50 -10.50 -5.99 7.35
C PRO A 50 -11.10 -7.17 8.11
N ALA A 51 -10.91 -8.41 7.67
CA ALA A 51 -11.45 -9.58 8.37
C ALA A 51 -10.55 -10.81 8.24
N ALA A 52 -10.51 -11.58 9.32
CA ALA A 52 -9.98 -12.93 9.41
C ALA A 52 -10.95 -13.78 10.26
N PRO A 53 -10.89 -15.11 10.25
CA PRO A 53 -11.68 -15.94 11.16
C PRO A 53 -11.52 -15.45 12.61
N GLY A 54 -12.60 -15.01 13.24
CA GLY A 54 -12.59 -14.49 14.61
C GLY A 54 -12.04 -13.06 14.79
N ALA A 55 -11.75 -12.31 13.73
CA ALA A 55 -11.31 -10.93 13.81
C ALA A 55 -11.91 -10.06 12.70
N ARG A 56 -12.34 -8.84 13.03
CA ARG A 56 -12.87 -7.88 12.05
C ARG A 56 -12.53 -6.45 12.44
N LEU A 57 -11.89 -5.71 11.54
CA LEU A 57 -11.59 -4.30 11.65
C LEU A 57 -12.69 -3.46 10.98
N THR A 58 -13.09 -2.36 11.60
CA THR A 58 -14.02 -1.38 11.03
C THR A 58 -13.65 0.00 11.55
N GLY A 59 -13.07 0.83 10.68
CA GLY A 59 -12.51 2.13 11.09
C GLY A 59 -11.40 1.97 12.13
N ASP A 60 -11.56 2.62 13.27
CA ASP A 60 -10.61 2.62 14.40
C ASP A 60 -10.82 1.45 15.37
N THR A 61 -11.65 0.47 15.01
CA THR A 61 -12.20 -0.53 15.92
C THR A 61 -11.99 -1.96 15.40
N LEU A 62 -11.27 -2.79 16.16
CA LEU A 62 -11.06 -4.21 15.93
C LEU A 62 -11.98 -5.04 16.85
N THR A 63 -12.87 -5.83 16.26
CA THR A 63 -13.72 -6.80 16.96
C THR A 63 -13.08 -8.19 16.90
N LEU A 64 -12.92 -8.84 18.04
CA LEU A 64 -12.31 -10.17 18.18
C LEU A 64 -13.28 -11.14 18.83
N ASP A 65 -13.48 -12.30 18.20
CA ASP A 65 -14.14 -13.47 18.73
C ASP A 65 -13.11 -14.60 18.86
N PRO A 66 -12.47 -14.76 20.03
CA PRO A 66 -11.41 -15.74 20.22
C PRO A 66 -11.83 -17.19 19.97
N ALA A 67 -13.14 -17.51 20.06
CA ALA A 67 -13.65 -18.86 19.80
C ALA A 67 -13.75 -19.18 18.30
N ARG A 68 -13.74 -18.16 17.43
CA ARG A 68 -13.79 -18.29 15.97
C ARG A 68 -12.45 -18.08 15.27
N LEU A 69 -11.39 -17.82 16.04
CA LEU A 69 -10.03 -17.81 15.51
C LEU A 69 -9.71 -19.18 14.90
N ARG A 70 -8.84 -19.19 13.89
CA ARG A 70 -8.42 -20.43 13.23
C ARG A 70 -7.81 -21.42 14.24
N ALA A 71 -7.88 -22.71 13.92
CA ALA A 71 -7.18 -23.73 14.69
C ALA A 71 -5.67 -23.42 14.76
N GLY A 72 -5.10 -23.55 15.95
CA GLY A 72 -3.69 -23.23 16.23
C GLY A 72 -3.38 -21.74 16.41
N ALA A 73 -4.36 -20.84 16.37
CA ALA A 73 -4.13 -19.46 16.77
C ALA A 73 -3.93 -19.39 18.30
N ALA A 74 -2.83 -18.77 18.71
CA ALA A 74 -2.44 -18.61 20.11
C ALA A 74 -2.42 -17.14 20.54
N ARG A 75 -2.30 -16.21 19.59
CA ARG A 75 -2.15 -14.78 19.88
C ARG A 75 -2.74 -13.91 18.77
N VAL A 76 -3.26 -12.75 19.16
CA VAL A 76 -3.65 -11.65 18.28
C VAL A 76 -2.93 -10.40 18.75
N THR A 77 -1.98 -9.92 17.96
CA THR A 77 -1.18 -8.74 18.29
C THR A 77 -1.82 -7.52 17.63
N VAL A 78 -2.14 -6.50 18.41
CA VAL A 78 -2.73 -5.24 17.96
C VAL A 78 -1.63 -4.21 17.70
N VAL A 79 -1.65 -3.67 16.50
CA VAL A 79 -0.59 -2.86 15.92
C VAL A 79 -1.19 -1.53 15.49
N VAL A 80 -0.48 -0.44 15.75
CA VAL A 80 -0.81 0.86 15.15
C VAL A 80 0.34 1.43 14.36
N SER A 81 -0.01 1.99 13.22
CA SER A 81 0.83 2.88 12.42
C SER A 81 0.15 4.25 12.31
N PRO A 82 0.89 5.31 12.00
CA PRO A 82 0.32 6.56 11.52
C PRO A 82 -0.59 6.30 10.32
N ALA A 83 -1.74 6.99 10.25
CA ALA A 83 -2.58 6.98 9.05
C ALA A 83 -1.92 7.69 7.84
N ASP A 84 -0.90 8.50 8.10
CA ASP A 84 -0.07 9.16 7.08
C ASP A 84 1.31 8.47 6.99
N PRO A 85 1.60 7.75 5.90
CA PRO A 85 2.86 7.01 5.75
C PRO A 85 4.10 7.90 5.89
N GLY A 86 5.07 7.46 6.69
CA GLY A 86 6.33 8.17 6.92
C GLY A 86 6.30 9.23 8.02
N THR A 87 5.13 9.50 8.62
CA THR A 87 5.05 10.33 9.83
C THR A 87 5.54 9.54 11.05
N PRO A 88 6.54 9.97 11.82
CA PRO A 88 6.89 9.30 13.06
C PRO A 88 5.75 9.40 14.08
N LEU A 89 5.44 8.31 14.80
CA LEU A 89 4.36 8.30 15.79
C LEU A 89 4.55 9.36 16.89
N GLY A 90 5.79 9.76 17.18
CA GLY A 90 6.08 10.84 18.13
C GLY A 90 5.60 12.23 17.71
N ARG A 91 5.17 12.41 16.44
CA ARG A 91 4.53 13.65 15.94
C ARG A 91 3.01 13.63 16.07
N LEU A 92 2.42 12.50 16.45
CA LEU A 92 0.98 12.33 16.62
C LEU A 92 0.59 12.39 18.11
N PRO A 93 -0.71 12.53 18.43
CA PRO A 93 -1.20 12.23 19.78
C PRO A 93 -0.73 10.84 20.24
N ALA A 94 -0.62 10.61 21.55
CA ALA A 94 -0.33 9.25 22.01
C ALA A 94 -1.54 8.35 21.71
N PRO A 95 -1.36 7.17 21.08
CA PRO A 95 -2.47 6.28 20.79
C PRO A 95 -3.06 5.75 22.11
N VAL A 96 -4.37 5.73 22.24
CA VAL A 96 -5.05 5.22 23.44
C VAL A 96 -5.91 4.03 23.03
N LEU A 97 -5.67 2.88 23.66
CA LEU A 97 -6.37 1.65 23.41
C LEU A 97 -7.47 1.45 24.45
N ASP A 98 -8.72 1.38 24.00
CA ASP A 98 -9.89 1.05 24.80
C ASP A 98 -10.37 -0.36 24.46
N VAL A 99 -10.50 -1.24 25.46
CA VAL A 99 -11.00 -2.62 25.28
C VAL A 99 -12.33 -2.78 25.97
N THR A 100 -13.37 -3.11 25.20
CA THR A 100 -14.71 -3.40 25.68
C THR A 100 -15.02 -4.90 25.54
N GLY A 101 -15.80 -5.43 26.48
CA GLY A 101 -16.27 -6.80 26.48
C GLY A 101 -17.70 -6.93 26.00
N PRO A 102 -18.30 -8.12 26.13
CA PRO A 102 -19.70 -8.36 25.77
C PRO A 102 -20.63 -7.35 26.45
N GLY A 103 -21.60 -6.83 25.70
CA GLY A 103 -22.53 -5.80 26.18
C GLY A 103 -21.94 -4.38 26.27
N GLY A 104 -20.78 -4.12 25.66
CA GLY A 104 -20.19 -2.77 25.58
C GLY A 104 -19.47 -2.31 26.86
N ARG A 105 -19.29 -3.19 27.85
CA ARG A 105 -18.63 -2.86 29.11
C ARG A 105 -17.14 -2.61 28.89
N LEU A 106 -16.65 -1.43 29.24
CA LEU A 106 -15.22 -1.09 29.20
C LEU A 106 -14.42 -1.92 30.21
N LEU A 107 -13.58 -2.83 29.70
CA LEU A 107 -12.75 -3.76 30.46
C LEU A 107 -11.41 -3.13 30.81
N ALA A 108 -10.72 -2.59 29.81
CA ALA A 108 -9.39 -2.03 29.98
C ALA A 108 -9.19 -0.75 29.16
N ARG A 109 -8.28 0.10 29.64
CA ARG A 109 -7.74 1.24 28.90
C ARG A 109 -6.22 1.23 29.01
N PHE A 110 -5.51 1.50 27.92
CA PHE A 110 -4.06 1.56 27.89
C PHE A 110 -3.59 2.76 27.07
N ALA A 111 -2.72 3.58 27.66
CA ALA A 111 -1.94 4.60 26.95
C ALA A 111 -0.45 4.22 27.09
N PRO A 112 0.23 3.90 25.98
CA PRO A 112 1.65 3.59 26.01
C PRO A 112 2.48 4.85 26.29
N PRO A 113 3.73 4.70 26.74
CA PRO A 113 4.70 5.80 26.73
C PRO A 113 4.78 6.44 25.35
N ARG A 114 5.04 7.74 25.29
CA ARG A 114 5.09 8.47 24.02
C ARG A 114 6.14 7.85 23.09
N PRO A 115 5.74 7.38 21.89
CA PRO A 115 6.71 6.95 20.89
C PRO A 115 7.56 8.14 20.44
N ARG A 116 8.78 7.88 19.99
CA ARG A 116 9.73 8.89 19.54
C ARG A 116 9.80 8.90 18.02
N GLN A 117 10.65 8.06 17.44
CA GLN A 117 10.94 8.03 16.01
C GLN A 117 10.27 6.85 15.30
N GLU A 118 9.64 5.95 16.05
CA GLU A 118 9.04 4.74 15.54
C GLU A 118 7.83 5.05 14.65
N THR A 119 7.68 4.28 13.59
CA THR A 119 6.58 4.40 12.61
C THR A 119 5.53 3.30 12.80
N VAL A 120 5.80 2.34 13.70
CA VAL A 120 4.86 1.29 14.12
C VAL A 120 4.98 1.06 15.62
N LEU A 121 3.86 0.74 16.25
CA LEU A 121 3.77 0.46 17.68
C LEU A 121 2.90 -0.78 17.93
N LEU A 122 3.46 -1.78 18.61
CA LEU A 122 2.69 -2.87 19.20
C LEU A 122 2.00 -2.34 20.47
N LEU A 123 0.67 -2.18 20.41
CA LEU A 123 -0.10 -1.66 21.54
C LEU A 123 -0.39 -2.73 22.57
N ALA A 124 -0.90 -3.86 22.13
CA ALA A 124 -1.31 -4.94 23.02
C ALA A 124 -1.30 -6.27 22.29
N GLU A 125 -1.31 -7.36 23.05
CA GLU A 125 -1.56 -8.70 22.53
C GLU A 125 -2.70 -9.35 23.31
N VAL A 126 -3.59 -10.02 22.59
CA VAL A 126 -4.58 -10.95 23.15
C VAL A 126 -4.02 -12.35 22.96
N TYR A 127 -3.68 -13.05 24.03
CA TYR A 127 -2.98 -14.34 23.97
C TYR A 127 -3.69 -15.40 24.81
N ARG A 128 -3.57 -16.64 24.36
CA ARG A 128 -4.14 -17.80 25.04
C ARG A 128 -3.30 -18.16 26.27
N ARG A 129 -3.95 -18.42 27.39
CA ARG A 129 -3.30 -18.94 28.61
C ARG A 129 -4.21 -19.95 29.30
N GLY A 130 -3.85 -21.22 29.21
CA GLY A 130 -4.72 -22.31 29.63
C GLY A 130 -5.99 -22.37 28.78
N PRO A 131 -7.19 -22.56 29.38
CA PRO A 131 -8.44 -22.62 28.63
C PRO A 131 -8.97 -21.24 28.20
N GLY A 132 -8.38 -20.14 28.67
CA GLY A 132 -8.88 -18.78 28.46
C GLY A 132 -7.93 -17.89 27.67
N TRP A 133 -8.38 -16.66 27.41
CA TRP A 133 -7.62 -15.60 26.74
C TRP A 133 -7.32 -14.46 27.72
N LYS A 134 -6.17 -13.82 27.53
CA LYS A 134 -5.73 -12.67 28.31
C LYS A 134 -5.30 -11.56 27.37
N LEU A 135 -5.53 -10.32 27.79
CA LEU A 135 -4.94 -9.12 27.20
C LEU A 135 -3.63 -8.81 27.92
N ARG A 136 -2.59 -8.42 27.19
CA ARG A 136 -1.37 -7.80 27.73
C ARG A 136 -1.10 -6.48 27.00
N ALA A 137 -0.88 -5.42 27.75
CA ALA A 137 -0.42 -4.15 27.21
C ALA A 137 1.09 -4.23 26.91
N LEU A 138 1.50 -3.80 25.73
CA LEU A 138 2.89 -3.85 25.28
C LEU A 138 3.48 -2.44 25.27
N GLY A 139 3.06 -1.60 24.33
CA GLY A 139 3.60 -0.25 24.15
C GLY A 139 5.02 -0.25 23.59
N GLN A 140 5.35 -1.22 22.73
CA GLN A 140 6.68 -1.37 22.14
C GLN A 140 6.72 -0.81 20.72
N GLY A 141 7.61 0.15 20.48
CA GLY A 141 7.83 0.74 19.16
C GLY A 141 8.74 -0.12 18.28
N TYR A 142 8.48 -0.09 16.98
CA TYR A 142 9.28 -0.75 15.95
C TYR A 142 9.95 0.31 15.07
N ALA A 143 11.29 0.33 15.10
CA ALA A 143 12.09 1.28 14.32
C ALA A 143 12.05 0.96 12.81
N ASP A 144 11.91 -0.33 12.46
CA ASP A 144 11.90 -0.82 11.06
C ASP A 144 10.51 -0.77 10.39
N GLY A 145 9.54 -0.12 11.05
CA GLY A 145 8.18 0.09 10.53
C GLY A 145 7.39 -1.19 10.28
N LEU A 146 6.32 -1.07 9.49
CA LEU A 146 5.37 -2.17 9.22
C LEU A 146 6.02 -3.32 8.45
N ALA A 147 7.03 -2.99 7.63
CA ALA A 147 7.82 -3.98 6.91
C ALA A 147 8.70 -4.82 7.85
N GLY A 148 9.33 -4.22 8.87
CA GLY A 148 10.04 -4.95 9.93
C GLY A 148 9.11 -5.88 10.71
N LEU A 149 7.91 -5.39 11.03
CA LEU A 149 6.87 -6.16 11.70
C LEU A 149 6.41 -7.37 10.86
N ALA A 150 6.08 -7.19 9.58
CA ALA A 150 5.63 -8.28 8.70
C ALA A 150 6.64 -9.44 8.60
N ARG A 151 7.94 -9.15 8.74
CA ARG A 151 9.03 -10.15 8.72
C ARG A 151 9.15 -10.93 10.03
N ASP A 152 9.04 -10.22 11.15
CA ASP A 152 9.06 -10.85 12.47
C ASP A 152 7.87 -11.78 12.66
N PHE A 153 6.75 -11.48 12.01
CA PHE A 153 5.52 -12.25 12.09
C PHE A 153 5.26 -13.21 10.91
N GLY A 154 5.98 -13.12 9.78
CA GLY A 154 5.96 -14.14 8.70
C GLY A 154 4.83 -14.00 7.65
N VAL A 155 4.39 -12.77 7.35
CA VAL A 155 3.24 -12.48 6.47
C VAL A 155 3.66 -12.44 4.99
N GLU A 156 3.09 -13.29 4.11
CA GLU A 156 3.06 -13.05 2.66
C GLU A 156 1.84 -12.15 2.34
N VAL A 157 1.60 -11.68 1.12
CA VAL A 157 0.35 -10.94 0.80
C VAL A 157 -0.25 -11.53 -0.48
N THR A 158 -1.59 -11.66 -0.55
CA THR A 158 -2.41 -12.20 -1.66
C THR A 158 -3.81 -11.59 -1.68
N GLU A 159 -4.38 -11.32 -2.87
CA GLU A 159 -5.79 -10.88 -3.06
C GLU A 159 -6.50 -11.61 -4.22
N ASP A 160 -7.84 -11.57 -4.21
CA ASP A 160 -8.82 -12.31 -5.04
C ASP A 160 -9.80 -11.36 -5.81
N THR A 161 -10.43 -11.92 -6.85
CA THR A 161 -11.08 -11.36 -8.08
C THR A 161 -12.50 -10.73 -8.03
N THR A 162 -12.87 -9.84 -9.00
CA THR A 162 -14.02 -9.91 -10.00
C THR A 162 -14.31 -8.55 -10.70
N PRO A 163 -14.51 -8.44 -12.05
CA PRO A 163 -14.75 -7.16 -12.74
C PRO A 163 -16.25 -6.80 -12.99
N PRO A 164 -16.69 -5.53 -12.86
CA PRO A 164 -18.05 -5.09 -13.21
C PRO A 164 -18.17 -4.54 -14.67
N PRO A 165 -19.39 -4.45 -15.24
CA PRO A 165 -19.61 -4.13 -16.65
C PRO A 165 -19.50 -2.63 -16.97
N ALA A 166 -19.08 -2.31 -18.20
CA ALA A 166 -18.87 -0.95 -18.68
C ALA A 166 -20.18 -0.17 -18.93
N PRO A 167 -20.28 1.12 -18.54
CA PRO A 167 -21.35 2.00 -19.00
C PRO A 167 -20.95 2.80 -20.26
N ARG A 168 -21.97 3.16 -21.05
CA ARG A 168 -21.93 3.89 -22.33
C ARG A 168 -21.48 5.35 -22.18
N ALA A 169 -20.81 5.84 -23.23
CA ALA A 169 -20.26 7.18 -23.36
C ALA A 169 -21.29 8.27 -23.76
N THR A 170 -21.15 9.47 -23.19
CA THR A 170 -21.56 10.80 -23.71
C THR A 170 -20.70 11.92 -23.06
N PRO A 171 -20.70 13.15 -23.62
CA PRO A 171 -19.72 13.73 -24.54
C PRO A 171 -18.46 14.36 -23.88
N SER A 172 -17.43 14.60 -24.70
CA SER A 172 -16.05 14.99 -24.38
C SER A 172 -15.86 16.22 -23.45
N PRO A 173 -14.89 16.20 -22.51
CA PRO A 173 -14.56 17.35 -21.67
C PRO A 173 -13.66 18.36 -22.41
N SER A 174 -13.81 19.64 -22.05
CA SER A 174 -13.04 20.80 -22.53
C SER A 174 -11.52 20.65 -22.36
N SER A 175 -10.74 21.26 -23.26
CA SER A 175 -9.29 21.06 -23.43
C SER A 175 -8.36 21.66 -22.36
N ASP A 176 -8.84 22.52 -21.45
CA ASP A 176 -8.10 23.01 -20.27
C ASP A 176 -9.10 23.79 -19.37
N PRO A 177 -9.57 23.24 -18.24
CA PRO A 177 -10.52 23.94 -17.38
C PRO A 177 -9.92 25.26 -16.88
N GLY A 178 -10.33 26.38 -17.45
CA GLY A 178 -10.03 27.73 -16.95
C GLY A 178 -8.54 28.10 -16.83
N GLY A 179 -7.66 27.55 -17.68
CA GLY A 179 -6.23 27.89 -17.68
C GLY A 179 -5.39 27.15 -16.63
N PHE A 180 -5.88 26.02 -16.10
CA PHE A 180 -5.17 25.20 -15.11
C PHE A 180 -3.76 24.84 -15.56
N LEU A 181 -3.60 24.37 -16.81
CA LEU A 181 -2.30 23.93 -17.30
C LEU A 181 -1.28 25.07 -17.31
N ALA A 182 -1.72 26.28 -17.68
CA ALA A 182 -0.86 27.46 -17.68
C ALA A 182 -0.42 27.85 -16.25
N LEU A 183 -1.33 27.80 -15.28
CA LEU A 183 -1.02 28.09 -13.87
C LEU A 183 -0.02 27.09 -13.29
N VAL A 184 -0.25 25.80 -13.52
CA VAL A 184 0.63 24.72 -13.08
C VAL A 184 2.01 24.84 -13.71
N ASN A 185 2.09 25.01 -15.03
CA ASN A 185 3.39 25.09 -15.72
C ASN A 185 4.15 26.37 -15.38
N SER A 186 3.45 27.48 -15.09
CA SER A 186 4.07 28.69 -14.54
C SER A 186 4.69 28.43 -13.16
N ALA A 187 3.94 27.77 -12.26
CA ALA A 187 4.44 27.40 -10.93
C ALA A 187 5.62 26.42 -10.99
N ARG A 188 5.57 25.43 -11.90
CA ARG A 188 6.67 24.48 -12.14
C ARG A 188 7.91 25.17 -12.70
N ALA A 189 7.76 26.08 -13.66
CA ALA A 189 8.87 26.86 -14.21
C ALA A 189 9.56 27.72 -13.14
N ALA A 190 8.79 28.37 -12.26
CA ALA A 190 9.33 29.15 -11.14
C ALA A 190 10.14 28.29 -10.14
N ALA A 191 9.81 27.00 -10.04
CA ALA A 191 10.53 26.03 -9.20
C ALA A 191 11.67 25.28 -9.94
N GLY A 192 11.91 25.58 -11.22
CA GLY A 192 12.91 24.87 -12.04
C GLY A 192 12.47 23.47 -12.51
N SER A 193 11.19 23.13 -12.38
CA SER A 193 10.63 21.85 -12.79
C SER A 193 10.15 21.88 -14.25
N PRO A 194 10.31 20.79 -15.02
CA PRO A 194 9.86 20.71 -16.40
C PRO A 194 8.33 20.79 -16.50
N PRO A 195 7.76 21.30 -17.60
CA PRO A 195 6.31 21.39 -17.75
C PRO A 195 5.66 19.99 -17.84
N VAL A 196 4.39 19.92 -17.49
CA VAL A 196 3.53 18.75 -17.73
C VAL A 196 2.60 18.99 -18.91
N ALA A 197 2.15 17.90 -19.54
CA ALA A 197 1.13 17.90 -20.60
C ALA A 197 -0.21 17.35 -20.08
N LEU A 198 -1.34 17.79 -20.65
CA LEU A 198 -2.63 17.18 -20.35
C LEU A 198 -2.76 15.81 -21.03
N ASP A 199 -3.33 14.82 -20.31
CA ASP A 199 -3.71 13.53 -20.88
C ASP A 199 -5.21 13.30 -20.70
N ALA A 200 -5.91 12.97 -21.79
CA ALA A 200 -7.36 12.76 -21.80
C ALA A 200 -7.81 11.60 -20.89
N ARG A 201 -6.97 10.57 -20.72
CA ARG A 201 -7.25 9.42 -19.85
C ARG A 201 -7.15 9.82 -18.38
N LEU A 202 -6.13 10.61 -18.02
CA LEU A 202 -6.01 11.19 -16.67
C LEU A 202 -7.21 12.10 -16.37
N ILE A 203 -7.64 12.94 -17.33
CA ILE A 203 -8.81 13.81 -17.17
C ILE A 203 -10.09 12.98 -16.96
N SER A 204 -10.28 11.94 -17.76
CA SER A 204 -11.45 11.04 -17.64
C SER A 204 -11.51 10.37 -16.26
N ALA A 205 -10.38 9.83 -15.78
CA ALA A 205 -10.27 9.23 -14.46
C ALA A 205 -10.52 10.25 -13.33
N ALA A 206 -9.94 11.45 -13.46
CA ALA A 206 -10.13 12.54 -12.50
C ALA A 206 -11.61 12.97 -12.44
N HIS A 207 -12.30 13.04 -13.58
CA HIS A 207 -13.71 13.41 -13.63
C HIS A 207 -14.62 12.37 -12.96
N ALA A 208 -14.37 11.08 -13.26
CA ALA A 208 -15.09 9.99 -12.62
C ALA A 208 -14.89 9.98 -11.10
N HIS A 209 -13.66 10.22 -10.64
CA HIS A 209 -13.34 10.24 -9.21
C HIS A 209 -13.93 11.46 -8.48
N ALA A 210 -13.78 12.65 -9.06
CA ALA A 210 -14.36 13.88 -8.52
C ALA A 210 -15.89 13.76 -8.37
N SER A 211 -16.57 13.17 -9.37
CA SER A 211 -18.01 12.92 -9.32
C SER A 211 -18.41 11.96 -8.19
N ALA A 212 -17.64 10.89 -7.96
CA ALA A 212 -17.90 9.95 -6.88
C ALA A 212 -17.68 10.57 -5.49
N MET A 213 -16.64 11.40 -5.33
CA MET A 213 -16.41 12.17 -4.10
C MET A 213 -17.53 13.18 -3.85
N ALA A 214 -17.97 13.92 -4.88
CA ALA A 214 -19.06 14.88 -4.78
C ALA A 214 -20.40 14.22 -4.45
N ALA A 215 -20.72 13.06 -5.05
CA ALA A 215 -21.95 12.32 -4.74
C ALA A 215 -22.01 11.88 -3.27
N SER A 216 -20.87 11.48 -2.71
CA SER A 216 -20.75 11.00 -1.33
C SER A 216 -20.44 12.09 -0.30
N GLY A 217 -20.03 13.28 -0.74
CA GLY A 217 -19.58 14.35 0.15
C GLY A 217 -18.26 14.06 0.86
N ARG A 218 -17.47 13.06 0.41
CA ARG A 218 -16.28 12.56 1.12
C ARG A 218 -15.04 12.56 0.23
N LEU A 219 -13.93 13.06 0.77
CA LEU A 219 -12.60 12.93 0.16
C LEU A 219 -12.00 11.55 0.50
N GLY A 220 -11.37 10.93 -0.49
CA GLY A 220 -10.70 9.65 -0.32
C GLY A 220 -10.09 9.14 -1.62
N VAL A 221 -8.96 8.42 -1.50
CA VAL A 221 -8.34 7.70 -2.63
C VAL A 221 -9.31 6.64 -3.16
N GLU A 222 -10.00 5.96 -2.26
CA GLU A 222 -11.17 5.13 -2.54
C GLU A 222 -12.44 5.93 -2.26
N ALA A 223 -13.33 5.98 -3.26
CA ALA A 223 -14.64 6.58 -3.07
C ALA A 223 -15.62 5.56 -2.46
N MET A 224 -16.80 6.02 -2.02
CA MET A 224 -17.80 5.16 -1.36
C MET A 224 -18.36 4.04 -2.25
N ASP A 225 -18.09 4.05 -3.55
CA ASP A 225 -18.41 2.96 -4.47
C ASP A 225 -17.35 1.82 -4.45
N GLY A 226 -16.35 1.91 -3.56
CA GLY A 226 -15.29 0.92 -3.41
C GLY A 226 -14.24 0.98 -4.52
N VAL A 227 -14.27 2.00 -5.38
CA VAL A 227 -13.34 2.14 -6.50
C VAL A 227 -12.32 3.24 -6.21
N SER A 228 -11.05 2.87 -6.24
CA SER A 228 -9.94 3.78 -6.05
C SER A 228 -9.66 4.64 -7.29
N VAL A 229 -9.04 5.81 -7.07
CA VAL A 229 -8.62 6.69 -8.16
C VAL A 229 -7.62 6.00 -9.11
N TYR A 230 -6.81 5.07 -8.59
CA TYR A 230 -5.86 4.27 -9.37
C TYR A 230 -6.57 3.21 -10.22
N GLN A 231 -7.62 2.59 -9.69
CA GLN A 231 -8.47 1.69 -10.47
C GLN A 231 -9.19 2.44 -11.58
N ARG A 232 -9.72 3.64 -11.30
CA ARG A 232 -10.31 4.51 -12.34
C ARG A 232 -9.30 4.88 -13.40
N LEU A 233 -8.07 5.23 -13.01
CA LEU A 233 -7.00 5.53 -13.95
C LEU A 233 -6.67 4.31 -14.83
N THR A 234 -6.51 3.14 -14.23
CA THR A 234 -6.21 1.90 -14.97
C THR A 234 -7.36 1.55 -15.93
N ALA A 235 -8.61 1.76 -15.54
CA ALA A 235 -9.79 1.52 -16.38
C ALA A 235 -9.83 2.41 -17.64
N THR A 236 -9.10 3.53 -17.67
CA THR A 236 -8.93 4.36 -18.87
C THR A 236 -7.84 3.86 -19.82
N GLY A 237 -7.15 2.77 -19.47
CA GLY A 237 -6.01 2.25 -20.22
C GLY A 237 -4.72 3.07 -20.03
N PHE A 238 -4.62 3.88 -18.98
CA PHE A 238 -3.39 4.60 -18.65
C PHE A 238 -2.52 3.74 -17.74
N THR A 239 -1.37 3.31 -18.24
CA THR A 239 -0.31 2.66 -17.47
C THR A 239 0.76 3.68 -17.09
N TYR A 240 1.35 3.53 -15.91
CA TYR A 240 2.25 4.53 -15.34
C TYR A 240 3.49 3.93 -14.68
N VAL A 241 4.58 4.68 -14.69
CA VAL A 241 5.77 4.44 -13.86
C VAL A 241 5.52 4.94 -12.44
N THR A 242 4.91 6.11 -12.34
CA THR A 242 4.55 6.75 -11.08
C THR A 242 3.30 7.59 -11.29
N VAL A 243 2.54 7.71 -10.22
CA VAL A 243 1.30 8.49 -10.15
C VAL A 243 1.26 9.21 -8.81
N GLY A 244 0.66 10.39 -8.80
CA GLY A 244 0.30 11.12 -7.59
C GLY A 244 -1.03 11.84 -7.80
N GLU A 245 -1.63 12.26 -6.70
CA GLU A 245 -2.97 12.82 -6.68
C GLU A 245 -3.08 14.04 -5.75
N HIS A 246 -4.00 14.93 -6.10
CA HIS A 246 -4.55 15.91 -5.18
C HIS A 246 -6.06 15.74 -5.14
N LEU A 247 -6.58 15.41 -3.96
CA LEU A 247 -8.00 15.26 -3.68
C LEU A 247 -8.41 16.37 -2.72
N VAL A 248 -9.17 17.36 -3.20
CA VAL A 248 -9.43 18.59 -2.45
C VAL A 248 -10.89 18.97 -2.60
N SER A 249 -11.50 19.46 -1.52
CA SER A 249 -12.82 20.11 -1.58
C SER A 249 -12.71 21.59 -1.25
N GLY A 250 -13.48 22.44 -1.92
CA GLY A 250 -13.62 23.86 -1.60
C GLY A 250 -13.10 24.87 -2.64
N PRO A 251 -11.97 24.65 -3.36
CA PRO A 251 -11.50 25.61 -4.35
C PRO A 251 -12.57 25.94 -5.40
N ARG A 252 -12.83 27.23 -5.65
CA ARG A 252 -13.90 27.67 -6.56
C ARG A 252 -13.48 27.70 -8.02
N GLY A 253 -12.19 27.53 -8.29
CA GLY A 253 -11.63 27.50 -9.63
C GLY A 253 -10.15 27.10 -9.64
N PRO A 254 -9.56 26.98 -10.84
CA PRO A 254 -8.18 26.51 -11.03
C PRO A 254 -7.13 27.32 -10.25
N ALA A 255 -7.27 28.64 -10.18
CA ALA A 255 -6.34 29.50 -9.47
C ALA A 255 -6.32 29.24 -7.95
N GLU A 256 -7.50 29.11 -7.33
CA GLU A 256 -7.62 28.77 -5.90
C GLU A 256 -7.10 27.36 -5.62
N PHE A 257 -7.31 26.41 -6.55
CA PHE A 257 -6.79 25.06 -6.44
C PHE A 257 -5.26 25.03 -6.48
N VAL A 258 -4.65 25.73 -7.45
CA VAL A 258 -3.19 25.80 -7.56
C VAL A 258 -2.59 26.52 -6.35
N ASP A 259 -3.20 27.61 -5.88
CA ASP A 259 -2.79 28.28 -4.65
C ASP A 259 -2.88 27.37 -3.42
N TYR A 260 -3.94 26.56 -3.31
CA TYR A 260 -4.05 25.53 -2.27
C TYR A 260 -2.90 24.52 -2.33
N CYS A 261 -2.57 24.01 -3.53
CA CYS A 261 -1.45 23.09 -3.71
C CYS A 261 -0.12 23.73 -3.30
N LEU A 262 0.12 24.99 -3.64
CA LEU A 262 1.39 25.68 -3.36
C LEU A 262 1.56 26.05 -1.88
N ARG A 263 0.47 26.32 -1.14
CA ARG A 263 0.53 26.65 0.29
C ARG A 263 0.90 25.48 1.18
N THR A 264 0.66 24.25 0.72
CA THR A 264 0.81 23.04 1.55
C THR A 264 2.04 22.26 1.13
N ALA A 265 2.93 21.91 2.07
CA ALA A 265 4.27 21.39 1.74
C ALA A 265 4.25 20.14 0.84
N GLN A 266 3.40 19.15 1.16
CA GLN A 266 3.29 17.90 0.42
C GLN A 266 2.62 18.08 -0.96
N PRO A 267 1.44 18.74 -1.08
CA PRO A 267 0.88 19.07 -2.39
C PRO A 267 1.81 19.90 -3.29
N ARG A 268 2.57 20.83 -2.70
CA ARG A 268 3.58 21.61 -3.43
C ARG A 268 4.71 20.72 -3.95
N GLN A 269 5.16 19.75 -3.16
CA GLN A 269 6.18 18.79 -3.60
C GLN A 269 5.70 17.98 -4.80
N THR A 270 4.48 17.42 -4.74
CA THR A 270 3.87 16.68 -5.87
C THR A 270 3.74 17.56 -7.11
N LEU A 271 3.23 18.80 -6.96
CA LEU A 271 3.07 19.74 -8.06
C LEU A 271 4.41 20.08 -8.74
N HIS A 272 5.50 20.16 -7.98
CA HIS A 272 6.84 20.44 -8.51
C HIS A 272 7.65 19.20 -8.88
N ASP A 273 7.16 17.99 -8.65
CA ASP A 273 7.96 16.79 -8.86
C ASP A 273 8.32 16.63 -10.35
N PRO A 274 9.63 16.64 -10.71
CA PRO A 274 10.06 16.48 -12.10
C PRO A 274 9.80 15.07 -12.65
N ALA A 275 9.48 14.09 -11.80
CA ALA A 275 9.09 12.76 -12.24
C ALA A 275 7.79 12.76 -13.03
N PHE A 276 6.85 13.68 -12.74
CA PHE A 276 5.59 13.78 -13.47
C PHE A 276 5.76 14.55 -14.77
N THR A 277 5.22 13.98 -15.84
CA THR A 277 5.25 14.55 -17.20
C THR A 277 3.84 14.82 -17.74
N HIS A 278 2.82 14.19 -17.15
CA HIS A 278 1.43 14.34 -17.56
C HIS A 278 0.54 14.67 -16.37
N THR A 279 -0.58 15.33 -16.64
CA THR A 279 -1.61 15.63 -15.64
C THR A 279 -3.01 15.52 -16.23
N GLY A 280 -4.00 15.27 -15.38
CA GLY A 280 -5.41 15.44 -15.70
C GLY A 280 -6.13 15.97 -14.48
N VAL A 281 -6.96 16.99 -14.66
CA VAL A 281 -7.72 17.62 -13.58
C VAL A 281 -9.19 17.68 -13.94
N ALA A 282 -10.03 17.46 -12.94
CA ALA A 282 -11.47 17.66 -13.05
C ALA A 282 -12.05 18.00 -11.67
N TYR A 283 -13.25 18.56 -11.68
CA TYR A 283 -14.03 18.80 -10.47
C TYR A 283 -15.51 18.50 -10.69
N ALA A 284 -16.22 18.25 -9.60
CA ALA A 284 -17.67 18.05 -9.57
C ALA A 284 -18.25 18.71 -8.31
N ALA A 285 -19.50 19.18 -8.38
CA ALA A 285 -20.18 19.82 -7.25
C ALA A 285 -21.02 18.80 -6.46
N ASP A 286 -20.99 18.84 -5.13
CA ASP A 286 -21.99 18.17 -4.31
C ASP A 286 -23.33 18.92 -4.46
N HIS A 287 -24.35 18.23 -4.95
CA HIS A 287 -25.70 18.79 -5.14
C HIS A 287 -26.35 19.28 -3.84
N ARG A 288 -25.91 18.82 -2.66
CA ARG A 288 -26.47 19.19 -1.36
C ARG A 288 -25.83 20.44 -0.78
N SER A 289 -24.50 20.50 -0.76
CA SER A 289 -23.75 21.61 -0.15
C SER A 289 -23.30 22.67 -1.15
N GLY A 290 -23.22 22.33 -2.44
CA GLY A 290 -22.61 23.16 -3.48
C GLY A 290 -21.09 23.14 -3.48
N ASP A 291 -20.44 22.37 -2.59
CA ASP A 291 -18.99 22.30 -2.51
C ASP A 291 -18.40 21.63 -3.76
N LEU A 292 -17.28 22.17 -4.26
CA LEU A 292 -16.56 21.60 -5.39
C LEU A 292 -15.51 20.60 -4.90
N TYR A 293 -15.60 19.37 -5.39
CA TYR A 293 -14.64 18.29 -5.19
C TYR A 293 -13.73 18.19 -6.40
N TRP A 294 -12.44 18.40 -6.19
CA TRP A 294 -11.38 18.37 -7.20
C TRP A 294 -10.58 17.08 -7.11
N THR A 295 -10.30 16.52 -8.28
CA THR A 295 -9.28 15.50 -8.47
C THR A 295 -8.26 16.02 -9.47
N ALA A 296 -6.99 16.11 -9.08
CA ALA A 296 -5.88 16.26 -10.02
C ALA A 296 -4.99 15.03 -9.94
N LEU A 297 -4.70 14.43 -11.09
CA LEU A 297 -3.78 13.32 -11.25
C LEU A 297 -2.50 13.81 -11.92
N TRP A 298 -1.38 13.32 -11.44
CA TRP A 298 -0.04 13.57 -11.94
C TRP A 298 0.57 12.24 -12.27
N ALA A 299 1.10 12.05 -13.46
CA ALA A 299 1.63 10.76 -13.84
C ALA A 299 2.81 10.86 -14.79
N ARG A 300 3.61 9.79 -14.79
CA ARG A 300 4.58 9.49 -15.83
C ARG A 300 4.11 8.23 -16.54
N PRO A 301 3.76 8.28 -17.84
CA PRO A 301 3.25 7.11 -18.54
C PRO A 301 4.31 6.02 -18.64
N LEU A 302 3.88 4.76 -18.52
CA LEU A 302 4.75 3.60 -18.71
C LEU A 302 4.90 3.32 -20.21
N THR A 303 5.94 3.91 -20.82
CA THR A 303 6.35 3.55 -22.19
C THR A 303 7.33 2.37 -22.17
N PRO A 304 7.57 1.68 -23.30
CA PRO A 304 8.59 0.64 -23.36
C PRO A 304 9.98 1.12 -22.91
N ALA A 305 10.38 2.34 -23.29
CA ALA A 305 11.66 2.92 -22.88
C ALA A 305 11.71 3.21 -21.37
N GLU A 306 10.59 3.64 -20.79
CA GLU A 306 10.46 3.84 -19.35
C GLU A 306 10.56 2.51 -18.60
N LEU A 307 9.87 1.48 -19.08
CA LEU A 307 9.93 0.14 -18.49
C LEU A 307 11.36 -0.38 -18.47
N THR A 308 12.08 -0.27 -19.60
CA THR A 308 13.50 -0.66 -19.68
C THR A 308 14.34 0.11 -18.66
N ARG A 309 14.19 1.43 -18.55
CA ARG A 309 14.97 2.24 -17.61
C ARG A 309 14.69 1.86 -16.15
N THR A 310 13.41 1.69 -15.81
CA THR A 310 12.97 1.26 -14.48
C THR A 310 13.59 -0.09 -14.11
N ALA A 311 13.53 -1.06 -15.03
CA ALA A 311 14.14 -2.38 -14.83
C ALA A 311 15.67 -2.30 -14.67
N THR A 312 16.36 -1.51 -15.50
CA THR A 312 17.81 -1.29 -15.40
C THR A 312 18.18 -0.70 -14.04
N GLU A 313 17.44 0.30 -13.54
CA GLU A 313 17.75 0.92 -12.25
C GLU A 313 17.58 -0.07 -11.08
N VAL A 314 16.57 -0.95 -11.14
CA VAL A 314 16.39 -2.03 -10.15
C VAL A 314 17.57 -3.00 -10.19
N VAL A 315 18.03 -3.41 -11.38
CA VAL A 315 19.20 -4.29 -11.54
C VAL A 315 20.46 -3.63 -10.98
N ASP A 316 20.71 -2.37 -11.32
CA ASP A 316 21.89 -1.63 -10.85
C ASP A 316 21.90 -1.49 -9.33
N ARG A 317 20.74 -1.19 -8.73
CA ARG A 317 20.56 -1.14 -7.26
C ARG A 317 20.82 -2.50 -6.63
N THR A 318 20.23 -3.55 -7.17
CA THR A 318 20.44 -4.93 -6.69
C THR A 318 21.92 -5.33 -6.76
N ASN A 319 22.59 -5.02 -7.87
CA ASN A 319 24.01 -5.31 -8.06
C ASN A 319 24.92 -4.47 -7.16
N ARG A 320 24.54 -3.24 -6.79
CA ARG A 320 25.24 -2.46 -5.75
C ARG A 320 25.17 -3.15 -4.40
N GLU A 321 24.04 -3.71 -4.01
CA GLU A 321 23.91 -4.46 -2.76
C GLU A 321 24.74 -5.74 -2.79
N ARG A 322 24.71 -6.50 -3.89
CA ARG A 322 25.58 -7.67 -4.06
C ARG A 322 27.07 -7.32 -3.96
N THR A 323 27.49 -6.24 -4.61
CA THR A 323 28.88 -5.78 -4.56
C THR A 323 29.31 -5.38 -3.15
N ARG A 324 28.44 -4.69 -2.39
CA ARG A 324 28.70 -4.33 -0.98
C ARG A 324 28.91 -5.56 -0.09
N HIS A 325 28.32 -6.69 -0.47
CA HIS A 325 28.44 -7.98 0.21
C HIS A 325 29.50 -8.90 -0.40
N GLY A 326 30.35 -8.40 -1.31
CA GLY A 326 31.44 -9.18 -1.91
C GLY A 326 30.99 -10.23 -2.93
N LEU A 327 29.76 -10.11 -3.45
CA LEU A 327 29.20 -11.03 -4.45
C LEU A 327 29.33 -10.45 -5.86
N PRO A 328 29.49 -11.32 -6.88
CA PRO A 328 29.50 -10.87 -8.27
C PRO A 328 28.13 -10.28 -8.68
N PRO A 329 28.12 -9.26 -9.56
CA PRO A 329 26.88 -8.71 -10.09
C PRO A 329 26.14 -9.76 -10.93
N LEU A 330 24.81 -9.71 -10.88
CA LEU A 330 23.92 -10.52 -11.69
C LEU A 330 23.88 -9.99 -13.13
N THR A 331 23.83 -10.92 -14.09
CA THR A 331 23.67 -10.61 -15.52
C THR A 331 22.19 -10.64 -15.89
N VAL A 332 21.72 -9.65 -16.65
CA VAL A 332 20.32 -9.63 -17.09
C VAL A 332 20.06 -10.79 -18.05
N ASP A 333 19.02 -11.57 -17.77
CA ASP A 333 18.49 -12.61 -18.66
C ASP A 333 17.16 -12.12 -19.25
N PRO A 334 17.08 -11.89 -20.58
CA PRO A 334 15.86 -11.45 -21.23
C PRO A 334 14.67 -12.39 -21.01
N ARG A 335 14.91 -13.69 -20.84
CA ARG A 335 13.87 -14.70 -20.64
C ARG A 335 13.28 -14.61 -19.23
N LEU A 336 14.12 -14.42 -18.21
CA LEU A 336 13.66 -14.12 -16.86
C LEU A 336 12.93 -12.77 -16.81
N THR A 337 13.39 -11.78 -17.59
CA THR A 337 12.72 -10.48 -17.69
C THR A 337 11.31 -10.63 -18.28
N THR A 338 11.16 -11.40 -19.36
CA THR A 338 9.84 -11.72 -19.93
C THR A 338 8.93 -12.41 -18.93
N ALA A 339 9.44 -13.40 -18.19
CA ALA A 339 8.66 -14.11 -17.17
C ALA A 339 8.25 -13.19 -16.01
N ALA A 340 9.17 -12.35 -15.51
CA ALA A 340 8.90 -11.40 -14.44
C ALA A 340 7.88 -10.34 -14.87
N GLN A 341 8.02 -9.79 -16.07
CA GLN A 341 7.10 -8.80 -16.62
C GLN A 341 5.69 -9.37 -16.81
N ALA A 342 5.60 -10.60 -17.32
CA ALA A 342 4.33 -11.29 -17.47
C ALA A 342 3.65 -11.44 -16.10
N HIS A 343 4.40 -11.84 -15.06
CA HIS A 343 3.86 -11.98 -13.71
C HIS A 343 3.38 -10.67 -13.09
N SER A 344 4.14 -9.58 -13.21
CA SER A 344 3.69 -8.26 -12.71
C SER A 344 2.42 -7.77 -13.42
N THR A 345 2.32 -8.01 -14.73
CA THR A 345 1.13 -7.67 -15.53
C THR A 345 -0.07 -8.53 -15.14
N ASP A 346 0.18 -9.81 -14.89
CA ASP A 346 -0.81 -10.80 -14.54
C ASP A 346 -1.42 -10.55 -13.14
N MET A 347 -0.60 -10.16 -12.17
CA MET A 347 -1.04 -9.72 -10.84
C MET A 347 -2.07 -8.57 -10.92
N ILE A 348 -1.88 -7.63 -11.85
CA ILE A 348 -2.88 -6.59 -12.12
C ILE A 348 -4.10 -7.16 -12.84
N ALA A 349 -3.89 -7.90 -13.92
CA ALA A 349 -4.96 -8.35 -14.81
C ALA A 349 -5.96 -9.28 -14.11
N ARG A 350 -5.47 -10.12 -13.19
CA ARG A 350 -6.28 -11.08 -12.42
C ARG A 350 -6.49 -10.66 -10.97
N ALA A 351 -6.07 -9.44 -10.62
CA ALA A 351 -6.25 -8.85 -9.29
C ALA A 351 -5.77 -9.78 -8.16
N PHE A 352 -4.54 -10.27 -8.27
CA PHE A 352 -3.90 -11.07 -7.24
C PHE A 352 -2.48 -10.59 -6.95
N TYR A 353 -1.91 -11.02 -5.83
CA TYR A 353 -0.52 -10.75 -5.50
C TYR A 353 0.05 -12.04 -4.92
N SER A 354 0.86 -12.81 -5.64
CA SER A 354 1.34 -14.10 -5.13
C SER A 354 2.52 -14.58 -5.91
N HIS A 355 3.36 -15.42 -5.31
CA HIS A 355 4.34 -16.21 -6.05
C HIS A 355 3.67 -17.26 -6.96
N THR A 356 2.51 -17.78 -6.54
CA THR A 356 1.74 -18.78 -7.30
C THR A 356 0.57 -18.10 -7.97
N SER A 357 0.55 -18.17 -9.30
CA SER A 357 -0.56 -17.62 -10.08
C SER A 357 -1.86 -18.40 -9.81
N PRO A 358 -3.05 -17.80 -10.01
CA PRO A 358 -4.34 -18.48 -9.80
C PRO A 358 -4.57 -19.75 -10.63
N ASP A 359 -3.77 -19.98 -11.68
CA ASP A 359 -3.79 -21.23 -12.47
C ASP A 359 -2.85 -22.31 -11.89
N GLY A 360 -2.22 -22.04 -10.74
CA GLY A 360 -1.26 -22.91 -10.06
C GLY A 360 0.18 -22.80 -10.58
N SER A 361 0.45 -21.97 -11.59
CA SER A 361 1.81 -21.82 -12.11
C SER A 361 2.73 -21.12 -11.10
N ARG A 362 3.96 -21.62 -10.96
CA ARG A 362 4.98 -21.14 -10.02
C ARG A 362 6.13 -20.44 -10.74
N PRO A 363 7.06 -19.77 -10.04
CA PRO A 363 8.12 -18.97 -10.66
C PRO A 363 8.98 -19.72 -11.69
N TRP A 364 9.29 -20.99 -11.43
CA TRP A 364 10.04 -21.83 -12.37
C TRP A 364 9.22 -22.26 -13.59
N ASP A 365 7.91 -22.46 -13.45
CA ASP A 365 7.03 -22.80 -14.57
C ASP A 365 6.96 -21.64 -15.55
N ARG A 366 6.81 -20.39 -15.05
CA ARG A 366 6.80 -19.19 -15.90
C ARG A 366 8.17 -18.87 -16.50
N ALA A 367 9.26 -19.12 -15.76
CA ALA A 367 10.61 -18.99 -16.31
C ALA A 367 10.84 -19.99 -17.46
N ALA A 368 10.42 -21.25 -17.29
CA ALA A 368 10.51 -22.28 -18.32
C ALA A 368 9.62 -21.95 -19.54
N ALA A 369 8.39 -21.46 -19.31
CA ALA A 369 7.49 -21.02 -20.38
C ALA A 369 8.08 -19.84 -21.20
N ALA A 370 8.86 -18.96 -20.57
CA ALA A 370 9.63 -17.92 -21.24
C ALA A 370 10.94 -18.42 -21.90
N GLY A 371 11.20 -19.73 -21.85
CA GLY A 371 12.36 -20.38 -22.46
C GLY A 371 13.65 -20.33 -21.62
N ALA A 372 13.59 -19.90 -20.36
CA ALA A 372 14.76 -19.88 -19.48
C ALA A 372 15.15 -21.32 -19.09
N SER A 373 16.41 -21.69 -19.33
CA SER A 373 16.93 -23.04 -19.05
C SER A 373 17.75 -23.08 -17.76
N ARG A 374 17.32 -22.36 -16.72
CA ARG A 374 18.02 -22.25 -15.42
C ARG A 374 17.63 -23.41 -14.52
N ARG A 375 18.59 -23.95 -13.77
CA ARG A 375 18.38 -25.11 -12.88
C ARG A 375 17.73 -24.73 -11.56
N SER A 376 17.95 -23.49 -11.13
CA SER A 376 17.35 -22.94 -9.93
C SER A 376 16.76 -21.57 -10.24
N ILE A 377 15.55 -21.33 -9.73
CA ILE A 377 14.81 -20.07 -9.88
C ILE A 377 14.45 -19.56 -8.48
N GLY A 378 14.74 -18.29 -8.23
CA GLY A 378 14.26 -17.56 -7.06
C GLY A 378 13.36 -16.41 -7.50
N GLU A 379 12.44 -15.98 -6.64
CA GLU A 379 11.55 -14.85 -6.92
C GLU A 379 11.40 -13.95 -5.69
N ASN A 380 11.45 -12.64 -5.93
CA ASN A 380 10.93 -11.63 -5.03
C ASN A 380 9.77 -10.92 -5.73
N ILE A 381 8.68 -10.65 -5.02
CA ILE A 381 7.59 -9.80 -5.49
C ILE A 381 7.42 -8.61 -4.54
N ALA A 382 6.88 -7.52 -5.03
CA ALA A 382 6.50 -6.36 -4.23
C ALA A 382 5.34 -5.61 -4.88
N CYS A 383 4.57 -4.88 -4.07
CA CYS A 383 3.55 -3.96 -4.57
C CYS A 383 3.48 -2.68 -3.73
N GLY A 384 3.03 -1.59 -4.35
CA GLY A 384 2.89 -0.27 -3.71
C GLY A 384 4.14 0.63 -3.70
N GLN A 385 5.34 0.10 -3.96
CA GLN A 385 6.56 0.92 -4.01
C GLN A 385 6.59 1.75 -5.30
N ARG A 386 6.87 3.04 -5.17
CA ARG A 386 6.73 4.02 -6.26
C ARG A 386 8.02 4.24 -7.05
N SER A 387 9.11 3.57 -6.67
CA SER A 387 10.40 3.74 -7.33
C SER A 387 11.30 2.49 -7.24
N PRO A 388 12.27 2.34 -8.17
CA PRO A 388 13.34 1.34 -8.07
C PRO A 388 14.13 1.39 -6.75
N ALA A 389 14.30 2.58 -6.16
CA ALA A 389 14.98 2.75 -4.88
C ALA A 389 14.19 2.09 -3.74
N GLU A 390 12.92 2.44 -3.65
CA GLU A 390 12.01 1.99 -2.60
C GLU A 390 11.77 0.48 -2.66
N VAL A 391 11.64 -0.09 -3.86
CA VAL A 391 11.43 -1.54 -4.00
C VAL A 391 12.67 -2.36 -3.63
N VAL A 392 13.87 -1.93 -4.06
CA VAL A 392 15.11 -2.66 -3.71
C VAL A 392 15.43 -2.51 -2.22
N GLU A 393 15.22 -1.33 -1.65
CA GLU A 393 15.31 -1.13 -0.20
C GLU A 393 14.29 -2.00 0.55
N GLY A 394 13.04 -2.07 0.07
CA GLY A 394 12.00 -2.94 0.61
C GLY A 394 12.39 -4.42 0.60
N TRP A 395 13.00 -4.89 -0.50
CA TRP A 395 13.53 -6.25 -0.60
C TRP A 395 14.73 -6.48 0.31
N MET A 396 15.71 -5.56 0.36
CA MET A 396 16.89 -5.69 1.23
C MET A 396 16.55 -5.68 2.71
N ASN A 397 15.52 -4.93 3.10
CA ASN A 397 15.04 -4.91 4.46
C ASN A 397 14.32 -6.23 4.82
N SER A 398 13.93 -7.05 3.83
CA SER A 398 13.25 -8.35 4.03
C SER A 398 14.21 -9.52 4.04
N PRO A 399 14.36 -10.26 5.16
CA PRO A 399 15.26 -11.41 5.23
C PRO A 399 15.09 -12.41 4.08
N GLY A 400 13.84 -12.77 3.73
CA GLY A 400 13.56 -13.69 2.63
C GLY A 400 14.00 -13.14 1.28
N HIS A 401 13.58 -11.91 0.95
CA HIS A 401 13.93 -11.29 -0.33
C HIS A 401 15.43 -10.97 -0.44
N ARG A 402 16.04 -10.50 0.65
CA ARG A 402 17.48 -10.27 0.78
C ARG A 402 18.27 -11.57 0.61
N ALA A 403 17.79 -12.68 1.16
CA ALA A 403 18.44 -13.98 0.99
C ALA A 403 18.51 -14.38 -0.49
N ASN A 404 17.45 -14.11 -1.27
CA ASN A 404 17.48 -14.29 -2.73
C ASN A 404 18.48 -13.33 -3.40
N ILE A 405 18.44 -12.03 -3.07
CA ILE A 405 19.37 -11.03 -3.66
C ILE A 405 20.83 -11.39 -3.39
N LEU A 406 21.14 -11.88 -2.19
CA LEU A 406 22.49 -12.19 -1.73
C LEU A 406 22.86 -13.68 -1.88
N ALA A 407 22.03 -14.49 -2.54
CA ALA A 407 22.39 -15.88 -2.80
C ALA A 407 23.58 -15.95 -3.77
N PRO A 408 24.70 -16.61 -3.41
CA PRO A 408 25.90 -16.67 -4.24
C PRO A 408 25.69 -17.43 -5.56
N ASP A 409 24.80 -18.43 -5.55
CA ASP A 409 24.59 -19.33 -6.69
C ASP A 409 23.83 -18.65 -7.84
N PHE A 410 23.04 -17.60 -7.54
CA PHE A 410 22.37 -16.86 -8.60
C PHE A 410 23.37 -16.01 -9.39
N THR A 411 23.28 -16.15 -10.70
CA THR A 411 24.14 -15.47 -11.68
C THR A 411 23.36 -14.57 -12.62
N HIS A 412 22.04 -14.79 -12.73
CA HIS A 412 21.17 -14.08 -13.66
C HIS A 412 19.96 -13.44 -12.96
N ILE A 413 19.45 -12.36 -13.54
CA ILE A 413 18.29 -11.61 -13.04
C ILE A 413 17.34 -11.21 -14.17
N GLY A 414 16.04 -11.15 -13.88
CA GLY A 414 15.03 -10.50 -14.72
C GLY A 414 14.07 -9.67 -13.87
N ILE A 415 13.66 -8.50 -14.35
CA ILE A 415 12.79 -7.58 -13.63
C ILE A 415 11.49 -7.35 -14.40
N GLY A 416 10.37 -7.44 -13.70
CA GLY A 416 9.05 -7.04 -14.15
C GLY A 416 8.55 -5.83 -13.37
N PHE A 417 7.87 -4.93 -14.07
CA PHE A 417 7.17 -3.80 -13.46
C PHE A 417 5.86 -3.53 -14.19
N ALA A 418 4.78 -3.37 -13.43
CA ALA A 418 3.50 -2.94 -13.97
C ALA A 418 2.86 -1.90 -13.05
N GLY A 419 2.37 -0.80 -13.64
CA GLY A 419 1.58 0.21 -12.95
C GLY A 419 0.09 0.00 -13.20
N GLY A 420 -0.70 0.00 -12.14
CA GLY A 420 -2.14 -0.27 -12.12
C GLY A 420 -2.53 -1.17 -10.95
N GLY A 421 -3.81 -1.56 -10.91
CA GLY A 421 -4.37 -2.41 -9.86
C GLY A 421 -4.57 -1.70 -8.51
N PRO A 422 -5.13 -2.37 -7.49
CA PRO A 422 -5.42 -1.79 -6.18
C PRO A 422 -4.17 -1.25 -5.47
N ALA A 423 -3.05 -1.96 -5.56
CA ALA A 423 -1.78 -1.56 -4.95
C ALA A 423 -0.99 -0.52 -5.78
N GLY A 424 -1.51 -0.09 -6.94
CA GLY A 424 -0.93 0.95 -7.80
C GLY A 424 0.30 0.52 -8.61
N THR A 425 1.21 -0.26 -8.04
CA THR A 425 2.40 -0.78 -8.74
C THR A 425 2.72 -2.18 -8.29
N TYR A 426 3.20 -3.01 -9.22
CA TYR A 426 3.58 -4.40 -8.99
C TYR A 426 4.96 -4.66 -9.58
N TRP A 427 5.79 -5.33 -8.80
CA TRP A 427 7.19 -5.61 -9.10
C TRP A 427 7.47 -7.10 -8.96
N THR A 428 8.23 -7.64 -9.90
CA THR A 428 8.73 -9.02 -9.83
C THR A 428 10.23 -9.01 -10.12
N GLN A 429 11.01 -9.70 -9.31
CA GLN A 429 12.43 -9.92 -9.50
C GLN A 429 12.70 -11.42 -9.50
N LEU A 430 13.07 -11.95 -10.67
CA LEU A 430 13.43 -13.36 -10.86
C LEU A 430 14.94 -13.53 -10.90
N PHE A 431 15.42 -14.58 -10.26
CA PHE A 431 16.81 -14.98 -10.25
C PHE A 431 17.01 -16.33 -10.93
N GLY A 432 18.20 -16.55 -11.52
CA GLY A 432 18.54 -17.81 -12.18
C GLY A 432 19.98 -18.26 -11.95
N ALA A 433 20.16 -19.57 -11.84
CA ALA A 433 21.46 -20.27 -11.75
C ALA A 433 21.60 -21.39 -12.78
#